data_AF-A0A6B2LPY3-F1
#
_entry.id   AF-A0A6B2LPY3-F1
#
_cell.length_a   1.000
_cell.length_b   1.000
_cell.length_c   1.000
_cell.angle_alpha   90.00
_cell.angle_beta   90.00
_cell.angle_gamma   90.00
#
_symmetry.space_group_name_H-M   'P 1'
#
loop_
_entity.id
_entity.type
_entity.pdbx_description
1 polymer ?
#
loop_
_entity_poly.entity_id
_entity_poly.type
_entity_poly.pdbx_seq_one_letter_code
_entity_poly.pdbx_strand_id
1 'polypeptide(L)'
;MLAWTKRVTQGYKGVNVENFHTSWRDGLAFCAIIHYYHPEAINFDKLDSKDILQNNQLAFDTAKKFGVPPLLDAEDMLMTKPEQFSIMTYLSQFYHKFEGGAGGGKGAGIANISEGGSPPGPKPAEAPRGGGGRPSPQAQPSTP
;
A
#
# COMPACT_ATOMS: atom_id res chain seq x y z
N MET A 1 4.90 -13.81 5.95
CA MET A 1 4.42 -12.45 6.23
C MET A 1 5.32 -11.36 5.65
N LEU A 2 6.59 -11.20 6.07
CA LEU A 2 7.39 -10.03 5.65
C LEU A 2 7.68 -9.99 4.14
N ALA A 3 7.97 -11.15 3.55
CA ALA A 3 8.16 -11.26 2.10
C ALA A 3 6.87 -10.91 1.33
N TRP A 4 5.71 -11.33 1.83
CA TRP A 4 4.41 -11.00 1.25
C TRP A 4 4.14 -9.49 1.35
N THR A 5 4.28 -8.90 2.54
CA THR A 5 4.06 -7.45 2.73
C THR A 5 4.99 -6.64 1.85
N LYS A 6 6.28 -7.00 1.77
CA LYS A 6 7.23 -6.34 0.87
C LYS A 6 6.82 -6.46 -0.60
N ARG A 7 6.34 -7.64 -1.03
CA ARG A 7 5.90 -7.88 -2.41
C ARG A 7 4.68 -7.03 -2.77
N VAL A 8 3.65 -6.99 -1.93
CA VAL A 8 2.40 -6.24 -2.23
C VAL A 8 2.56 -4.72 -2.08
N THR A 9 3.54 -4.28 -1.28
CA THR A 9 3.86 -2.85 -1.10
C THR A 9 5.02 -2.39 -1.99
N GLN A 10 5.55 -3.25 -2.85
CA GLN A 10 6.65 -2.91 -3.74
C GLN A 10 6.22 -1.84 -4.77
N GLY A 11 6.97 -0.75 -4.87
CA GLY A 11 6.70 0.33 -5.82
C GLY A 11 5.84 1.47 -5.27
N TYR A 12 5.34 1.36 -4.03
CA TYR A 12 4.64 2.46 -3.36
C TYR A 12 5.61 3.50 -2.82
N LYS A 13 5.40 4.76 -3.18
CA LYS A 13 6.24 5.87 -2.72
C LYS A 13 6.08 6.06 -1.21
N GLY A 14 7.20 6.15 -0.49
CA GLY A 14 7.20 6.39 0.95
C GLY A 14 6.87 5.16 1.81
N VAL A 15 6.70 3.99 1.21
CA VAL A 15 6.47 2.73 1.94
C VAL A 15 7.75 1.91 1.95
N ASN A 16 8.29 1.66 3.15
CA ASN A 16 9.41 0.73 3.33
C ASN A 16 9.16 -0.18 4.53
N VAL A 17 8.72 -1.41 4.25
CA VAL A 17 8.39 -2.39 5.28
C VAL A 17 9.64 -3.20 5.66
N GLU A 18 10.34 -2.80 6.72
CA GLU A 18 11.53 -3.50 7.20
C GLU A 18 11.28 -4.33 8.45
N ASN A 19 10.25 -3.96 9.21
CA ASN A 19 9.89 -4.56 10.48
C ASN A 19 8.37 -4.59 10.66
N PHE A 20 7.91 -5.20 11.75
CA PHE A 20 6.49 -5.27 12.13
C PHE A 20 6.17 -4.36 13.32
N HIS A 21 6.86 -3.22 13.43
CA HIS A 21 6.58 -2.21 14.44
C HIS A 21 6.50 -0.81 13.81
N THR A 22 7.64 -0.15 13.67
CA THR A 22 7.75 1.27 13.31
C THR A 22 7.51 1.50 11.83
N SER A 23 7.77 0.51 10.96
CA SER A 23 7.48 0.60 9.52
C SER A 23 5.98 0.62 9.18
N TRP A 24 5.11 0.36 10.15
CA TRP A 24 3.65 0.36 9.97
C TRP A 24 3.01 1.59 10.61
N ARG A 25 3.80 2.37 11.34
CA ARG A 25 3.33 3.48 12.16
C ARG A 25 2.58 4.49 11.32
N ASP A 26 3.18 4.93 10.22
CA ASP A 26 2.65 5.96 9.32
C ASP A 26 1.34 5.59 8.58
N GLY A 27 0.89 4.33 8.69
CA GLY A 27 -0.34 3.84 8.07
C GLY A 27 -0.23 3.61 6.56
N LEU A 28 0.86 4.06 5.92
CA LEU A 28 1.04 3.94 4.48
C LEU A 28 1.17 2.48 4.04
N ALA A 29 1.83 1.65 4.85
CA ALA A 29 1.94 0.22 4.57
C ALA A 29 0.57 -0.49 4.54
N PHE A 30 -0.35 -0.14 5.44
CA PHE A 30 -1.71 -0.71 5.42
C PHE A 30 -2.51 -0.23 4.21
N CYS A 31 -2.45 1.08 3.93
CA CYS A 31 -3.09 1.66 2.75
C CYS A 31 -2.58 1.05 1.44
N ALA A 32 -1.27 0.80 1.33
CA ALA A 32 -0.65 0.20 0.15
C ALA A 32 -1.15 -1.23 -0.10
N ILE A 33 -1.31 -2.04 0.95
CA ILE A 33 -1.87 -3.39 0.81
C ILE A 33 -3.29 -3.33 0.25
N ILE A 34 -4.16 -2.49 0.82
CA ILE A 34 -5.54 -2.38 0.36
C ILE A 34 -5.59 -1.87 -1.08
N HIS A 35 -4.83 -0.81 -1.39
CA HIS A 35 -4.75 -0.24 -2.73
C HIS A 35 -4.22 -1.23 -3.78
N TYR A 36 -3.35 -2.17 -3.38
CA TYR A 36 -2.83 -3.19 -4.27
C TYR A 36 -3.93 -4.14 -4.79
N TYR A 37 -4.87 -4.56 -3.93
CA TYR A 37 -5.99 -5.41 -4.33
C TYR A 37 -7.20 -4.60 -4.84
N HIS A 38 -7.42 -3.40 -4.29
CA HIS A 38 -8.55 -2.52 -4.55
C HIS A 38 -8.09 -1.07 -4.73
N PRO A 39 -7.52 -0.71 -5.89
CA PRO A 39 -7.01 0.63 -6.12
C PRO A 39 -8.09 1.72 -6.06
N GLU A 40 -9.36 1.37 -6.30
CA GLU A 40 -10.51 2.25 -6.18
C GLU A 40 -10.87 2.61 -4.73
N ALA A 41 -10.39 1.85 -3.75
CA ALA A 41 -10.80 2.01 -2.36
C ALA A 41 -10.03 3.10 -1.62
N ILE A 42 -8.78 3.37 -2.00
CA ILE A 42 -7.89 4.33 -1.33
C ILE A 42 -7.17 5.17 -2.38
N ASN A 43 -7.16 6.49 -2.23
CA ASN A 43 -6.35 7.33 -3.10
C ASN A 43 -4.94 7.50 -2.54
N PHE A 44 -4.03 6.59 -2.89
CA PHE A 44 -2.69 6.53 -2.32
C PHE A 44 -1.83 7.77 -2.61
N ASP A 45 -1.96 8.38 -3.80
CA ASP A 45 -1.19 9.57 -4.20
C ASP A 45 -1.44 10.80 -3.33
N LYS A 46 -2.56 10.82 -2.59
CA LYS A 46 -2.91 11.92 -1.67
C LYS A 46 -2.47 11.69 -0.23
N LEU A 47 -1.92 10.51 0.09
CA LEU A 47 -1.51 10.18 1.45
C LEU A 47 -0.13 10.76 1.75
N ASP A 48 0.05 11.26 2.97
CA ASP A 48 1.34 11.74 3.48
C ASP A 48 1.72 10.95 4.73
N SER A 49 2.97 10.51 4.81
CA SER A 49 3.55 9.83 5.98
C SER A 49 3.40 10.56 7.32
N LYS A 50 3.17 11.88 7.29
CA LYS A 50 2.98 12.72 8.48
C LYS A 50 1.58 12.59 9.08
N ASP A 51 0.59 12.22 8.28
CA ASP A 51 -0.81 12.08 8.69
C ASP A 51 -1.08 10.70 9.27
N ILE A 52 -0.27 10.31 10.26
CA ILE A 52 -0.25 8.99 10.90
C ILE A 52 -1.67 8.54 11.29
N LEU A 53 -2.37 9.36 12.07
CA LEU A 53 -3.71 9.01 12.56
C LEU A 53 -4.70 8.83 11.41
N GLN A 54 -4.71 9.75 10.44
CA GLN A 54 -5.67 9.71 9.32
C GLN A 54 -5.41 8.53 8.39
N ASN A 55 -4.14 8.23 8.07
CA ASN A 55 -3.77 7.11 7.22
C ASN A 55 -4.20 5.78 7.84
N ASN A 56 -3.89 5.56 9.13
CA ASN A 56 -4.28 4.34 9.82
C ASN A 56 -5.81 4.22 9.92
N GLN A 57 -6.50 5.30 10.29
CA GLN A 57 -7.96 5.30 10.37
C GLN A 57 -8.59 4.97 9.02
N LEU A 58 -8.13 5.60 7.94
CA LEU A 58 -8.59 5.34 6.59
C LEU A 58 -8.36 3.88 6.20
N ALA A 59 -7.19 3.33 6.48
CA ALA A 59 -6.88 1.94 6.19
C ALA A 59 -7.80 0.99 6.95
N PHE A 60 -8.01 1.20 8.25
CA PHE A 60 -8.80 0.32 9.11
C PHE A 60 -10.29 0.40 8.78
N ASP A 61 -10.83 1.59 8.54
CA ASP A 61 -12.22 1.77 8.10
C ASP A 61 -12.46 1.14 6.73
N THR A 62 -11.50 1.26 5.82
CA THR A 62 -11.59 0.64 4.51
C THR A 62 -11.53 -0.88 4.62
N ALA A 63 -10.59 -1.42 5.39
CA ALA A 63 -10.47 -2.85 5.66
C ALA A 63 -11.75 -3.43 6.30
N LYS A 64 -12.37 -2.69 7.21
CA LYS A 64 -13.65 -3.04 7.83
C LYS A 64 -14.77 -3.20 6.81
N LYS A 65 -14.84 -2.33 5.79
CA LYS A 65 -15.81 -2.45 4.68
C LYS A 65 -15.60 -3.72 3.86
N PHE A 66 -14.35 -4.17 3.73
CA PHE A 66 -14.02 -5.45 3.10
C PHE A 66 -14.22 -6.66 4.03
N GLY A 67 -14.60 -6.45 5.29
CA GLY A 67 -14.87 -7.52 6.26
C GLY A 67 -13.65 -7.96 7.06
N VAL A 68 -12.60 -7.12 7.15
CA VAL A 68 -11.50 -7.31 8.10
C VAL A 68 -11.81 -6.48 9.36
N PRO A 69 -12.14 -7.09 10.50
CA PRO A 69 -12.45 -6.36 11.72
C PRO A 69 -11.21 -5.59 12.22
N PRO A 70 -11.34 -4.32 12.62
CA PRO A 70 -10.22 -3.54 13.16
C PRO A 70 -9.74 -4.17 14.47
N LEU A 71 -8.51 -4.68 14.49
CA LEU A 71 -7.85 -5.16 15.73
C LEU A 71 -6.89 -4.14 16.33
N LEU A 72 -6.61 -3.08 15.58
CA LEU A 72 -5.73 -1.99 15.96
C LEU A 72 -6.54 -0.70 15.94
N ASP A 73 -6.28 0.16 16.89
CA ASP A 73 -6.80 1.53 16.88
C ASP A 73 -5.77 2.47 16.25
N ALA A 74 -6.25 3.46 15.51
CA ALA A 74 -5.36 4.43 14.86
C ALA A 74 -4.55 5.25 15.89
N GLU A 75 -5.09 5.42 17.10
CA GLU A 75 -4.40 6.07 18.21
C GLU A 75 -3.24 5.23 18.76
N ASP A 76 -3.36 3.90 18.80
CA ASP A 76 -2.26 3.01 19.23
C ASP A 76 -1.08 3.08 18.26
N MET A 77 -1.34 3.35 16.99
CA MET A 77 -0.31 3.55 15.98
C MET A 77 0.42 4.90 16.14
N LEU A 78 -0.09 5.84 16.93
CA LEU A 78 0.65 7.06 17.27
C LEU A 78 1.78 6.79 18.26
N MET A 79 1.81 5.63 18.92
CA MET A 79 2.90 5.27 19.84
C MET A 79 4.25 5.19 19.10
N THR A 80 5.33 5.52 19.82
CA THR A 80 6.70 5.50 19.26
C THR A 80 7.09 4.13 18.72
N LYS A 81 6.58 3.06 19.34
CA LYS A 81 6.78 1.68 18.91
C LYS A 81 5.51 0.87 19.16
N PRO A 82 4.65 0.70 18.14
CA PRO A 82 3.48 -0.18 18.27
C PRO A 82 3.92 -1.63 18.47
N GLU A 83 3.06 -2.41 19.10
CA GLU A 83 3.37 -3.77 19.49
C GLU A 83 3.39 -4.71 18.26
N GLN A 84 4.45 -5.51 18.15
CA GLN A 84 4.68 -6.34 16.98
C GLN A 84 3.65 -7.47 16.83
N PHE A 85 3.21 -8.12 17.92
CA PHE A 85 2.25 -9.21 17.82
C PHE A 85 0.88 -8.70 17.38
N SER A 86 0.44 -7.54 17.88
CA SER A 86 -0.78 -6.89 17.42
C SER A 86 -0.77 -6.61 15.92
N ILE A 87 0.32 -6.02 15.39
CA ILE A 87 0.48 -5.78 13.94
C ILE A 87 0.47 -7.09 13.15
N MET A 88 1.23 -8.10 13.58
CA MET A 88 1.28 -9.39 12.88
C MET A 88 -0.07 -10.10 12.86
N THR A 89 -0.81 -10.05 13.97
CA THR A 89 -2.15 -10.64 14.08
C THR A 89 -3.12 -9.95 13.14
N TYR A 90 -3.05 -8.62 13.05
CA TYR A 90 -3.89 -7.87 12.14
C TYR A 90 -3.56 -8.17 10.67
N LEU A 91 -2.27 -8.21 10.31
CA LEU A 91 -1.83 -8.57 8.96
C LEU A 91 -2.23 -9.98 8.55
N SER A 92 -2.30 -10.93 9.49
CA SER A 92 -2.80 -12.28 9.23
C SER A 92 -4.23 -12.24 8.67
N GLN A 93 -5.08 -11.34 9.19
CA GLN A 93 -6.44 -11.17 8.66
C GLN A 93 -6.45 -10.56 7.26
N PHE A 94 -5.58 -9.57 6.99
CA PHE A 94 -5.41 -9.03 5.63
C PHE A 94 -5.00 -10.12 4.66
N TYR A 95 -4.01 -10.93 5.04
CA TYR A 95 -3.53 -12.03 4.23
C TYR A 95 -4.66 -13.02 3.93
N HIS A 96 -5.41 -13.48 4.94
CA HIS A 96 -6.53 -14.39 4.73
C HIS A 96 -7.63 -13.79 3.85
N LYS A 97 -7.88 -12.48 3.99
CA LYS A 97 -8.95 -11.83 3.23
C LYS A 97 -8.59 -11.57 1.78
N PHE A 98 -7.38 -11.10 1.50
CA PHE A 98 -6.97 -10.64 0.18
C PHE A 98 -6.16 -11.68 -0.60
N GLU A 99 -5.32 -12.47 0.06
CA GLU A 99 -4.49 -13.51 -0.57
C GLU A 99 -5.04 -14.92 -0.35
N GLY A 100 -5.61 -15.19 0.83
CA GLY A 100 -6.12 -16.51 1.24
C GLY A 100 -7.34 -17.02 0.45
N GLY A 101 -7.90 -16.18 -0.43
CA GLY A 101 -8.90 -16.60 -1.42
C GLY A 101 -8.31 -17.25 -2.68
N ALA A 102 -7.01 -17.09 -2.94
CA ALA A 102 -6.37 -17.55 -4.17
C ALA A 102 -5.81 -18.99 -4.09
N GLY A 103 -5.82 -19.62 -2.91
CA GLY A 103 -5.39 -21.00 -2.72
C GLY A 103 -5.94 -21.56 -1.41
N GLY A 104 -6.98 -22.38 -1.53
CA GLY A 104 -7.88 -22.71 -0.42
C GLY A 104 -7.29 -23.55 0.72
N GLY A 105 -8.05 -23.57 1.83
CA GLY A 105 -7.98 -24.61 2.84
C GLY A 105 -7.60 -24.11 4.24
N LYS A 106 -8.61 -24.05 5.09
CA LYS A 106 -8.58 -24.11 6.56
C LYS A 106 -7.23 -24.51 7.19
N GLY A 107 -6.74 -23.69 8.13
CA GLY A 107 -5.84 -24.19 9.18
C GLY A 107 -4.82 -23.17 9.64
N ALA A 108 -4.93 -22.77 10.90
CA ALA A 108 -3.79 -22.30 11.67
C ALA A 108 -2.69 -23.39 11.61
N GLY A 109 -1.56 -23.07 10.99
CA GLY A 109 -0.47 -24.00 10.79
C GLY A 109 0.77 -23.29 10.31
N ILE A 110 1.73 -23.13 11.21
CA ILE A 110 3.11 -22.79 10.89
C ILE A 110 3.68 -23.80 9.87
N ALA A 111 4.01 -23.39 8.64
CA ALA A 111 5.18 -23.90 7.87
C ALA A 111 5.22 -23.44 6.40
N ASN A 112 6.47 -23.33 5.93
CA ASN A 112 7.00 -23.53 4.58
C ASN A 112 6.92 -22.39 3.55
N ILE A 113 8.09 -21.77 3.42
CA ILE A 113 8.60 -21.08 2.25
C ILE A 113 8.55 -21.99 1.00
N SER A 114 7.79 -21.59 -0.01
CA SER A 114 8.00 -22.04 -1.39
C SER A 114 7.46 -20.97 -2.33
N GLU A 115 8.36 -20.47 -3.15
CA GLU A 115 8.15 -19.47 -4.19
C GLU A 115 7.07 -19.92 -5.18
N GLY A 116 6.32 -18.95 -5.73
CA GLY A 116 5.46 -19.23 -6.87
C GLY A 116 4.23 -18.35 -6.95
N GLY A 117 4.41 -17.10 -7.36
CA GLY A 117 3.32 -16.29 -7.87
C GLY A 117 3.92 -15.09 -8.60
N SER A 118 3.75 -15.02 -9.90
CA SER A 118 4.18 -13.84 -10.67
C SER A 118 3.41 -12.61 -10.17
N PRO A 119 4.08 -11.46 -9.96
CA PRO A 119 3.41 -10.25 -9.54
C PRO A 119 2.59 -9.66 -10.71
N PRO A 120 1.36 -9.17 -10.50
CA PRO A 120 0.84 -8.09 -11.33
C PRO A 120 1.81 -6.91 -11.15
N GLY A 121 2.39 -6.44 -12.26
CA GLY A 121 3.42 -5.41 -12.24
C GLY A 121 2.95 -4.14 -11.52
N PRO A 122 3.89 -3.37 -10.94
CA PRO A 122 3.57 -2.07 -10.37
C PRO A 122 2.89 -1.23 -11.45
N LYS A 123 1.69 -0.71 -11.18
CA LYS A 123 1.10 0.32 -12.03
C LYS A 123 2.13 1.44 -12.15
N PRO A 124 2.52 1.87 -13.36
CA PRO A 124 3.43 2.98 -13.52
C PRO A 124 2.77 4.21 -12.90
N ALA A 125 3.47 4.82 -11.94
CA ALA A 125 3.13 6.15 -11.48
C ALA A 125 3.09 7.06 -12.71
N GLU A 126 1.91 7.54 -13.06
CA GLU A 126 1.70 8.41 -14.20
C GLU A 126 2.44 9.72 -13.93
N ALA A 127 3.61 9.87 -14.54
CA ALA A 127 4.37 11.10 -14.51
C ALA A 127 3.49 12.21 -15.12
N PRO A 128 3.40 13.41 -14.51
CA PRO A 128 2.71 14.51 -15.14
C PRO A 128 3.43 14.85 -16.45
N ARG A 129 2.79 14.56 -17.59
CA ARG A 129 3.22 15.04 -18.90
C ARG A 129 3.08 16.56 -18.91
N GLY A 130 4.13 17.25 -18.48
CA GLY A 130 4.31 18.68 -18.71
C GLY A 130 4.29 18.92 -20.22
N GLY A 131 3.27 19.65 -20.68
CA GLY A 131 3.00 19.90 -22.09
C GLY A 131 4.19 20.57 -22.79
N GLY A 132 4.54 20.00 -23.95
CA GLY A 132 5.47 20.63 -24.89
C GLY A 132 4.85 21.90 -25.45
N GLY A 133 5.21 23.05 -24.87
CA GLY A 133 5.06 24.34 -25.52
C GLY A 133 6.15 24.51 -26.57
N ARG A 134 5.90 24.05 -27.79
CA ARG A 134 6.70 24.42 -28.96
C ARG A 134 5.95 25.54 -29.70
N PRO A 135 6.37 26.82 -29.62
CA PRO A 135 5.85 27.82 -30.53
C PRO A 135 6.46 27.63 -31.92
N SER A 136 5.61 27.80 -32.93
CA SER A 136 5.84 27.67 -34.36
C SER A 136 7.03 28.49 -34.90
N PRO A 137 7.64 28.10 -36.04
CA PRO A 137 8.67 28.90 -36.69
C PRO A 137 8.04 30.16 -37.28
N GLN A 138 8.52 31.31 -36.84
CA GLN A 138 8.17 32.61 -37.41
C GLN A 138 8.82 32.73 -38.78
N ALA A 139 8.00 32.79 -39.82
CA ALA A 139 8.40 33.15 -41.17
C ALA A 139 9.04 34.55 -41.15
N GLN A 140 10.26 34.67 -41.67
CA GLN A 140 10.84 35.97 -42.01
C GLN A 140 10.49 36.30 -43.47
N PRO A 141 10.11 37.55 -43.78
CA PRO A 141 9.65 37.94 -45.10
C PRO A 141 10.82 38.12 -46.08
N SER A 142 10.55 37.76 -47.33
CA SER A 142 11.38 38.08 -48.49
C SER A 142 11.64 39.57 -48.59
N THR A 143 12.86 39.95 -48.95
CA THR A 143 13.15 41.26 -49.55
C THR A 143 14.21 41.02 -50.65
N PRO A 144 14.05 41.63 -51.84
CA PRO A 144 14.83 41.31 -53.03
C PRO A 144 16.30 41.74 -52.98
#